data_AF-A0A969XQU7-F1
#
_entry.id   AF-A0A969XQU7-F1
#
_cell.length_a   1.000
_cell.length_b   1.000
_cell.length_c   1.000
_cell.angle_alpha   90.00
_cell.angle_beta   90.00
_cell.angle_gamma   90.00
#
_symmetry.space_group_name_H-M   'P 1'
#
loop_
_entity.id
_entity.type
_entity.pdbx_description
1 polymer ?
#
loop_
_entity_poly.entity_id
_entity_poly.type
_entity_poly.pdbx_seq_one_letter_code
_entity_poly.pdbx_strand_id
1 'polypeptide(L)'
;MAGAKWSDFGSIWKTIREVDIAAIRTEAGHDVLVACVGDREALRRMYDLLQLGPDQYPTPWSALGLVPLDQVTTRERLIGEADLLIVALHAEVTLDAAELAGLARLEALSPRRRLLVLVGEPPASARSVLRRLDRGSTLVLRPRAADARDRLAAAVLDALPAGRRLAAARRLPGLRPHYAHRLTNEVSLSNGAFVVASGLPSLVPVLGIPIAAADTLVLTKNQALMVYRLALAFGAPPEFQKRMLEITPVIGAAVMWRQVAGGLVGLIPGYGIVPKTVVAFAGTWITGRAAELYYGTGLVSKDDLRRFSEEAVSRARAAAGEMARRARAARDRTTRTRRAGSRVRAGVRRLTPRRGKKAAEHPDRAAEYPDSPPAPPHRD
;
A
#
# COMPACT_ATOMS: atom_id res chain seq x y z
N MET A 1 -11.04 23.94 -30.37
CA MET A 1 -10.56 23.34 -29.11
C MET A 1 -11.78 23.06 -28.24
N ALA A 2 -12.17 21.79 -28.11
CA ALA A 2 -13.37 21.40 -27.37
C ALA A 2 -13.02 21.23 -25.88
N GLY A 3 -13.61 22.08 -25.02
CA GLY A 3 -13.50 21.93 -23.57
C GLY A 3 -14.29 20.71 -23.11
N ALA A 4 -13.61 19.76 -22.46
CA ALA A 4 -14.27 18.63 -21.81
C ALA A 4 -15.29 19.14 -20.79
N LYS A 5 -16.55 18.71 -20.91
CA LYS A 5 -17.64 19.14 -20.03
C LYS A 5 -17.53 18.40 -18.70
N TRP A 6 -17.99 19.03 -17.61
CA TRP A 6 -18.02 18.43 -16.25
C TRP A 6 -18.70 17.04 -16.21
N SER A 7 -19.65 16.78 -17.11
CA SER A 7 -20.31 15.47 -17.30
C SER A 7 -19.32 14.35 -17.65
N ASP A 8 -18.31 14.66 -18.46
CA ASP A 8 -17.40 13.67 -19.04
C ASP A 8 -16.45 13.15 -17.95
N PHE A 9 -16.00 14.04 -17.06
CA PHE A 9 -15.24 13.69 -15.86
C PHE A 9 -16.05 12.87 -14.86
N GLY A 10 -17.32 13.21 -14.66
CA GLY A 10 -18.24 12.41 -13.82
C GLY A 10 -18.38 10.97 -14.35
N SER A 11 -18.45 10.82 -15.67
CA SER A 11 -18.52 9.50 -16.32
C SER A 11 -17.22 8.70 -16.18
N ILE A 12 -16.06 9.31 -16.47
CA ILE A 12 -14.74 8.69 -16.33
C ILE A 12 -14.50 8.29 -14.88
N TRP A 13 -14.85 9.16 -13.93
CA TRP A 13 -14.74 8.86 -12.52
C TRP A 13 -15.61 7.69 -12.10
N LYS A 14 -16.86 7.66 -12.55
CA LYS A 14 -17.79 6.56 -12.31
C LYS A 14 -17.21 5.25 -12.86
N THR A 15 -16.69 5.26 -14.09
CA THR A 15 -16.06 4.09 -14.72
C THR A 15 -14.82 3.62 -13.96
N ILE A 16 -13.88 4.51 -13.62
CA ILE A 16 -12.68 4.12 -12.86
C ILE A 16 -13.08 3.58 -11.49
N ARG A 17 -14.05 4.20 -10.82
CA ARG A 17 -14.57 3.72 -9.53
C ARG A 17 -15.19 2.33 -9.66
N GLU A 18 -15.99 2.10 -10.69
CA GLU A 18 -16.60 0.80 -10.99
C GLU A 18 -15.54 -0.28 -11.25
N VAL A 19 -14.50 0.04 -12.03
CA VAL A 19 -13.36 -0.85 -12.31
C VAL A 19 -12.60 -1.19 -11.03
N ASP A 20 -12.26 -0.20 -10.20
CA ASP A 20 -11.55 -0.43 -8.93
C ASP A 20 -12.37 -1.28 -7.96
N ILE A 21 -13.68 -1.02 -7.89
CA ILE A 21 -14.63 -1.80 -7.10
C ILE A 21 -14.68 -3.25 -7.58
N ALA A 22 -14.79 -3.48 -8.88
CA ALA A 22 -14.84 -4.81 -9.46
C ALA A 22 -13.55 -5.58 -9.15
N ALA A 23 -12.40 -4.93 -9.33
CA ALA A 23 -11.10 -5.51 -9.01
C ALA A 23 -11.00 -5.89 -7.53
N ILE A 24 -11.46 -5.03 -6.61
CA ILE A 24 -11.48 -5.32 -5.17
C ILE A 24 -12.40 -6.51 -4.85
N ARG A 25 -13.56 -6.62 -5.50
CA ARG A 25 -14.48 -7.75 -5.32
C ARG A 25 -13.87 -9.05 -5.82
N THR A 26 -13.26 -9.02 -7.00
CA THR A 26 -12.54 -10.16 -7.56
C THR A 26 -11.42 -10.57 -6.60
N GLU A 27 -10.62 -9.61 -6.10
CA GLU A 27 -9.56 -9.87 -5.13
C GLU A 27 -10.10 -10.59 -3.88
N ALA A 28 -11.17 -10.05 -3.27
CA ALA A 28 -11.80 -10.62 -2.08
C ALA A 28 -12.48 -11.98 -2.30
N GLY A 29 -12.87 -12.27 -3.55
CA GLY A 29 -13.55 -13.50 -3.94
C GLY A 29 -12.60 -14.64 -4.32
N HIS A 30 -11.30 -14.41 -4.43
CA HIS A 30 -10.35 -15.49 -4.71
C HIS A 30 -10.41 -16.56 -3.63
N ASP A 31 -10.25 -17.81 -4.06
CA ASP A 31 -9.92 -18.88 -3.15
C ASP A 31 -8.52 -18.66 -2.59
N VAL A 32 -8.36 -18.95 -1.30
CA VAL A 32 -7.07 -18.94 -0.61
C VAL A 32 -6.99 -20.20 0.20
N LEU A 33 -5.88 -20.92 0.04
CA LEU A 33 -5.56 -22.09 0.83
C LEU A 33 -4.21 -21.90 1.52
N VAL A 34 -4.22 -21.95 2.84
CA VAL A 34 -3.03 -21.99 3.68
C VAL A 34 -2.95 -23.36 4.31
N ALA A 35 -1.98 -24.17 3.90
CA ALA A 35 -1.69 -25.43 4.58
C ALA A 35 -0.73 -25.14 5.74
N CYS A 36 -1.08 -25.58 6.95
CA CYS A 36 -0.21 -25.51 8.11
C CYS A 36 0.17 -26.93 8.53
N VAL A 37 1.44 -27.27 8.36
CA VAL A 37 2.01 -28.57 8.71
C VAL A 37 2.82 -28.43 10.00
N GLY A 38 2.67 -29.33 10.95
CA GLY A 38 3.38 -29.21 12.23
C GLY A 38 3.07 -30.27 13.25
N ASP A 39 3.74 -30.20 14.41
CA ASP A 39 3.33 -30.95 15.59
C ASP A 39 1.99 -30.41 16.13
N ARG A 40 1.30 -31.22 16.93
CA ARG A 40 -0.05 -30.90 17.40
C ARG A 40 -0.13 -29.63 18.23
N GLU A 41 0.90 -29.32 19.02
CA GLU A 41 0.92 -28.13 19.87
C GLU A 41 1.10 -26.86 19.03
N ALA A 42 2.05 -26.89 18.09
CA ALA A 42 2.25 -25.80 17.15
C ALA A 42 1.02 -25.56 16.26
N LEU A 43 0.38 -26.63 15.76
CA LEU A 43 -0.85 -26.52 14.96
C LEU A 43 -2.00 -25.87 15.72
N ARG A 44 -2.23 -26.28 16.98
CA ARG A 44 -3.25 -25.66 17.83
C ARG A 44 -2.97 -24.17 18.02
N ARG A 45 -1.72 -23.81 18.26
CA ARG A 45 -1.31 -22.40 18.37
C ARG A 45 -1.54 -21.62 17.06
N MET A 46 -1.21 -22.21 15.91
CA MET A 46 -1.45 -21.56 14.62
C MET A 46 -2.94 -21.35 14.35
N TYR A 47 -3.78 -22.33 14.72
CA TYR A 47 -5.22 -22.18 14.71
C TYR A 47 -5.67 -20.99 15.55
N ASP A 48 -5.26 -20.92 16.83
CA ASP A 48 -5.65 -19.84 17.75
C ASP A 48 -5.21 -18.45 17.24
N LEU A 49 -4.06 -18.36 16.58
CA LEU A 49 -3.53 -17.10 16.07
C LEU A 49 -4.15 -16.66 14.73
N LEU A 50 -4.51 -17.60 13.85
CA LEU A 50 -4.99 -17.30 12.49
C LEU A 50 -6.51 -17.33 12.35
N GLN A 51 -7.19 -18.15 13.15
CA GLN A 51 -8.62 -18.42 13.00
C GLN A 51 -9.48 -17.62 13.96
N LEU A 52 -8.96 -17.31 15.15
CA LEU A 52 -9.69 -16.52 16.13
C LEU A 52 -9.42 -15.04 15.87
N GLY A 53 -10.44 -14.19 15.99
CA GLY A 53 -10.33 -12.75 15.79
C GLY A 53 -11.69 -12.07 15.80
N PRO A 54 -11.75 -10.75 15.56
CA PRO A 54 -13.02 -10.05 15.40
C PRO A 54 -13.79 -10.66 14.23
N ASP A 55 -15.02 -11.13 14.48
CA ASP A 55 -15.80 -11.92 13.51
C ASP A 55 -17.28 -11.52 13.50
N GLN A 56 -17.54 -10.22 13.32
CA GLN A 56 -18.89 -9.71 13.16
C GLN A 56 -19.63 -10.34 11.95
N TYR A 57 -18.89 -10.68 10.90
CA TYR A 57 -19.41 -11.33 9.69
C TYR A 57 -18.74 -12.70 9.50
N PRO A 58 -19.23 -13.75 10.19
CA PRO A 58 -18.59 -15.06 10.18
C PRO A 58 -18.58 -15.66 8.78
N THR A 59 -17.43 -16.23 8.41
CA THR A 59 -17.28 -16.96 7.15
C THR A 59 -17.43 -18.46 7.40
N PRO A 60 -18.28 -19.17 6.64
CA PRO A 60 -18.59 -20.59 6.90
C PRO A 60 -17.42 -21.55 6.62
N TRP A 61 -16.40 -21.10 5.88
CA TRP A 61 -15.25 -21.92 5.50
C TRP A 61 -13.97 -21.18 5.80
N SER A 62 -13.05 -21.86 6.48
CA SER A 62 -11.70 -21.34 6.70
C SER A 62 -10.77 -21.71 5.55
N ALA A 63 -9.85 -20.80 5.24
CA ALA A 63 -8.72 -21.02 4.35
C ALA A 63 -7.58 -21.86 4.98
N LEU A 64 -7.64 -22.20 6.27
CA LEU A 64 -6.57 -22.88 6.99
C LEU A 64 -6.80 -24.40 7.03
N GLY A 65 -5.93 -25.15 6.35
CA GLY A 65 -5.85 -26.60 6.47
C GLY A 65 -4.75 -27.02 7.44
N LEU A 66 -5.09 -27.60 8.58
CA LEU A 66 -4.11 -28.14 9.53
C LEU A 66 -3.73 -29.57 9.15
N VAL A 67 -2.43 -29.86 9.13
CA VAL A 67 -1.87 -31.16 8.75
C VAL A 67 -0.83 -31.58 9.78
N PRO A 68 -1.17 -32.52 10.68
CA PRO A 68 -0.18 -33.17 11.54
C PRO A 68 0.98 -33.76 10.72
N LEU A 69 2.21 -33.73 11.27
CA LEU A 69 3.41 -34.21 10.56
C LEU A 69 3.29 -35.68 10.12
N ASP A 70 2.69 -36.54 10.95
CA ASP A 70 2.40 -37.95 10.66
C ASP A 70 1.40 -38.15 9.50
N GLN A 71 0.70 -37.09 9.08
CA GLN A 71 -0.30 -37.10 8.01
C GLN A 71 0.15 -36.41 6.71
N VAL A 72 1.42 -36.01 6.60
CA VAL A 72 1.92 -35.31 5.40
C VAL A 72 1.66 -36.13 4.13
N THR A 73 1.95 -37.43 4.15
CA THR A 73 1.79 -38.32 2.98
C THR A 73 0.33 -38.45 2.53
N THR A 74 -0.62 -38.51 3.47
CA THR A 74 -2.05 -38.64 3.13
C THR A 74 -2.67 -37.30 2.73
N ARG A 75 -2.03 -36.17 3.07
CA ARG A 75 -2.50 -34.80 2.79
C ARG A 75 -1.66 -34.08 1.74
N GLU A 76 -0.87 -34.78 0.93
CA GLU A 76 0.02 -34.18 -0.08
C GLU A 76 -0.71 -33.27 -1.05
N ARG A 77 -1.93 -33.65 -1.47
CA ARG A 77 -2.73 -32.83 -2.38
C ARG A 77 -3.05 -31.45 -1.78
N LEU A 78 -3.47 -31.40 -0.52
CA LEU A 78 -3.75 -30.15 0.20
C LEU A 78 -2.49 -29.28 0.29
N ILE A 79 -1.35 -29.90 0.59
CA ILE A 79 -0.05 -29.22 0.69
C ILE A 79 0.38 -28.67 -0.69
N GLY A 80 0.20 -29.45 -1.75
CA GLY A 80 0.59 -29.09 -3.12
C GLY A 80 -0.30 -28.01 -3.75
N GLU A 81 -1.57 -27.96 -3.39
CA GLU A 81 -2.54 -26.96 -3.87
C GLU A 81 -2.51 -25.65 -3.06
N ALA A 82 -1.82 -25.61 -1.91
CA ALA A 82 -1.79 -24.45 -1.04
C ALA A 82 -1.07 -23.24 -1.65
N ASP A 83 -1.63 -22.04 -1.44
CA ASP A 83 -1.02 -20.77 -1.81
C ASP A 83 0.15 -20.39 -0.88
N LEU A 84 0.12 -20.92 0.35
CA LEU A 84 1.18 -20.78 1.34
C LEU A 84 1.24 -22.06 2.19
N LEU A 85 2.45 -22.64 2.29
CA LEU A 85 2.76 -23.65 3.29
C LEU A 85 3.36 -22.98 4.54
N ILE A 86 2.69 -23.10 5.68
CA ILE A 86 3.24 -22.81 7.00
C ILE A 86 3.78 -24.11 7.57
N VAL A 87 5.03 -24.13 8.01
CA VAL A 87 5.60 -25.25 8.76
C VAL A 87 5.79 -24.79 10.18
N ALA A 88 4.97 -25.27 11.11
CA ALA A 88 4.93 -24.83 12.49
C ALA A 88 5.52 -25.91 13.40
N LEU A 89 6.56 -25.60 14.16
CA LEU A 89 7.20 -26.55 15.07
C LEU A 89 7.34 -25.93 16.46
N HIS A 90 6.97 -26.69 17.49
CA HIS A 90 7.25 -26.35 18.87
C HIS A 90 8.68 -26.79 19.21
N ALA A 91 9.49 -25.86 19.68
CA ALA A 91 10.92 -26.05 19.91
C ALA A 91 11.23 -27.16 20.92
N GLU A 92 10.35 -27.38 21.88
CA GLU A 92 10.54 -28.31 23.01
C GLU A 92 9.98 -29.71 22.76
N VAL A 93 9.30 -29.94 21.63
CA VAL A 93 8.66 -31.23 21.33
C VAL A 93 9.67 -32.18 20.69
N THR A 94 9.77 -33.39 21.24
CA THR A 94 10.51 -34.50 20.62
C THR A 94 9.65 -35.14 19.54
N LEU A 95 10.13 -35.12 18.30
CA LEU A 95 9.42 -35.73 17.17
C LEU A 95 9.61 -37.25 17.16
N ASP A 96 8.54 -37.98 16.92
CA ASP A 96 8.62 -39.43 16.71
C ASP A 96 9.08 -39.82 15.29
N ALA A 97 9.25 -41.12 15.04
CA ALA A 97 9.71 -41.61 13.74
C ALA A 97 8.75 -41.28 12.58
N ALA A 98 7.45 -41.26 12.81
CA ALA A 98 6.45 -40.93 11.79
C ALA A 98 6.46 -39.43 11.48
N GLU A 99 6.59 -38.59 12.50
CA GLU A 99 6.71 -37.14 12.36
C GLU A 99 8.00 -36.73 11.64
N LEU A 100 9.13 -37.41 11.95
CA LEU A 100 10.39 -37.23 11.23
C LEU A 100 10.28 -37.64 9.76
N ALA A 101 9.59 -38.75 9.46
CA ALA A 101 9.32 -39.17 8.08
C ALA A 101 8.46 -38.16 7.33
N GLY A 102 7.42 -37.61 7.97
CA GLY A 102 6.60 -36.54 7.42
C GLY A 102 7.40 -35.27 7.12
N LEU A 103 8.32 -34.89 8.00
CA LEU A 103 9.20 -33.75 7.80
C LEU A 103 10.12 -33.93 6.58
N ALA A 104 10.72 -35.12 6.44
CA ALA A 104 11.53 -35.47 5.28
C ALA A 104 10.70 -35.46 3.99
N ARG A 105 9.46 -35.94 4.04
CA ARG A 105 8.55 -35.89 2.89
C ARG A 105 8.21 -34.45 2.50
N LEU A 106 8.02 -33.58 3.47
CA LEU A 106 7.75 -32.15 3.24
C LEU A 106 8.91 -31.44 2.53
N GLU A 107 10.15 -31.80 2.85
CA GLU A 107 11.34 -31.30 2.12
C GLU A 107 11.30 -31.69 0.64
N ALA A 108 10.81 -32.89 0.32
CA ALA A 108 10.68 -33.36 -1.05
C ALA A 108 9.58 -32.62 -1.84
N LEU A 109 8.47 -32.23 -1.18
CA LEU A 109 7.31 -31.61 -1.84
C LEU A 109 7.56 -30.19 -2.40
N SER A 110 8.69 -29.55 -2.07
CA SER A 110 9.17 -28.26 -2.62
C SER A 110 8.08 -27.25 -3.06
N PRO A 111 7.18 -26.82 -2.16
CA PRO A 111 6.15 -25.84 -2.50
C PRO A 111 6.75 -24.47 -2.83
N ARG A 112 6.06 -23.71 -3.69
CA ARG A 112 6.54 -22.42 -4.21
C ARG A 112 6.69 -21.33 -3.15
N ARG A 113 5.88 -21.37 -2.08
CA ARG A 113 5.89 -20.39 -0.99
C ARG A 113 5.79 -21.12 0.34
N ARG A 114 6.75 -20.85 1.23
CA ARG A 114 6.86 -21.49 2.53
C ARG A 114 7.22 -20.47 3.60
N LEU A 115 6.61 -20.62 4.77
CA LEU A 115 6.94 -19.89 5.99
C LEU A 115 7.23 -20.91 7.11
N LEU A 116 8.46 -20.93 7.62
CA LEU A 116 8.80 -21.71 8.81
C LEU A 116 8.45 -20.89 10.05
N VAL A 117 7.63 -21.43 10.95
CA VAL A 117 7.24 -20.83 12.21
C VAL A 117 7.74 -21.70 13.35
N LEU A 118 8.57 -21.12 14.21
CA LEU A 118 9.08 -21.81 15.40
C LEU A 118 8.42 -21.22 16.63
N VAL A 119 7.83 -22.07 17.45
CA VAL A 119 7.22 -21.69 18.72
C VAL A 119 8.19 -22.06 19.84
N GLY A 120 8.77 -21.04 20.48
CA GLY A 120 9.90 -21.24 21.40
C GLY A 120 11.26 -21.19 20.71
N GLU A 121 12.32 -21.30 21.50
CA GLU A 121 13.69 -21.30 21.00
C GLU A 121 14.16 -22.74 20.75
N PRO A 122 14.49 -23.10 19.49
CA PRO A 122 14.86 -24.48 19.18
C PRO A 122 16.17 -24.87 19.90
N PRO A 123 16.24 -26.07 20.48
CA PRO A 123 17.47 -26.59 21.05
C PRO A 123 18.56 -26.67 19.97
N ALA A 124 19.83 -26.60 20.39
CA ALA A 124 20.97 -26.58 19.47
C ALA A 124 20.98 -27.77 18.49
N SER A 125 20.53 -28.94 18.96
CA SER A 125 20.41 -30.18 18.18
C SER A 125 19.43 -30.08 17.01
N ALA A 126 18.33 -29.33 17.15
CA ALA A 126 17.30 -29.19 16.12
C ALA A 126 17.67 -28.17 15.03
N ARG A 127 18.62 -27.26 15.28
CA ARG A 127 18.95 -26.15 14.37
C ARG A 127 19.43 -26.62 12.99
N SER A 128 20.12 -27.74 12.90
CA SER A 128 20.65 -28.28 11.63
C SER A 128 19.51 -28.74 10.70
N VAL A 129 18.49 -29.41 11.25
CA VAL A 129 17.28 -29.82 10.54
C VAL A 129 16.47 -28.59 10.15
N LEU A 130 16.25 -27.65 11.08
CA LEU A 130 15.50 -26.42 10.83
C LEU A 130 16.14 -25.55 9.74
N ARG A 131 17.47 -25.51 9.67
CA ARG A 131 18.18 -24.80 8.60
C ARG A 131 17.94 -25.41 7.21
N ARG A 132 17.70 -26.73 7.11
CA ARG A 132 17.33 -27.36 5.82
C ARG A 132 15.91 -27.02 5.40
N LEU A 133 15.04 -26.81 6.39
CA LEU A 133 13.65 -26.38 6.18
C LEU A 133 13.55 -24.88 5.85
N ASP A 134 14.49 -24.08 6.36
CA ASP A 134 14.55 -22.64 6.12
C ASP A 134 15.03 -22.32 4.70
N ARG A 135 14.10 -21.88 3.85
CA ARG A 135 14.38 -21.35 2.51
C ARG A 135 14.35 -19.82 2.47
N GLY A 136 14.71 -19.16 3.57
CA GLY A 136 14.80 -17.70 3.69
C GLY A 136 13.54 -17.03 4.25
N SER A 137 12.71 -17.77 5.00
CA SER A 137 11.45 -17.24 5.57
C SER A 137 11.14 -17.96 6.88
N THR A 138 11.87 -17.58 7.93
CA THR A 138 11.70 -18.10 9.29
C THR A 138 11.16 -17.03 10.23
N LEU A 139 10.14 -17.39 10.99
CA LEU A 139 9.56 -16.59 12.06
C LEU A 139 9.67 -17.33 13.39
N VAL A 140 10.37 -16.74 14.35
CA VAL A 140 10.42 -17.27 15.73
C VAL A 140 9.43 -16.51 16.61
N LEU A 141 8.46 -17.24 17.15
CA LEU A 141 7.43 -16.76 18.06
C LEU A 141 7.72 -17.22 19.49
N ARG A 142 7.73 -16.28 20.44
CA ARG A 142 7.81 -16.64 21.86
C ARG A 142 6.48 -17.23 22.33
N PRO A 143 6.46 -18.27 23.17
CA PRO A 143 5.23 -18.98 23.54
C PRO A 143 4.13 -18.13 24.21
N ARG A 144 4.48 -17.01 24.84
CA ARG A 144 3.51 -16.12 25.50
C ARG A 144 3.64 -14.65 25.07
N ALA A 145 4.22 -14.41 23.89
CA ALA A 145 4.36 -13.05 23.35
C ALA A 145 2.98 -12.45 23.00
N ALA A 146 2.66 -11.29 23.57
CA ALA A 146 1.42 -10.56 23.27
C ALA A 146 1.34 -10.13 21.78
N ASP A 147 2.49 -9.89 21.15
CA ASP A 147 2.64 -9.50 19.75
C ASP A 147 2.71 -10.71 18.78
N ALA A 148 2.58 -11.94 19.27
CA ALA A 148 2.76 -13.14 18.44
C ALA A 148 1.78 -13.20 17.26
N ARG A 149 0.53 -12.76 17.47
CA ARG A 149 -0.48 -12.68 16.42
C ARG A 149 -0.09 -11.69 15.34
N ASP A 150 0.29 -10.48 15.72
CA ASP A 150 0.66 -9.43 14.76
C ASP A 150 1.91 -9.81 13.96
N ARG A 151 2.91 -10.42 14.61
CA ARG A 151 4.12 -10.90 13.93
C ARG A 151 3.82 -12.05 12.96
N LEU A 152 2.96 -12.99 13.34
CA LEU A 152 2.53 -14.07 12.45
C LEU A 152 1.71 -13.52 11.28
N ALA A 153 0.75 -12.63 11.55
CA ALA A 153 -0.09 -12.03 10.54
C ALA A 153 0.73 -11.23 9.51
N ALA A 154 1.72 -10.47 9.97
CA ALA A 154 2.68 -9.78 9.10
C ALA A 154 3.41 -10.76 8.17
N ALA A 155 4.02 -11.80 8.74
CA ALA A 155 4.79 -12.78 7.99
C ALA A 155 3.92 -13.55 6.97
N VAL A 156 2.69 -13.92 7.35
CA VAL A 156 1.74 -14.61 6.46
C VAL A 156 1.34 -13.70 5.29
N LEU A 157 0.98 -12.44 5.56
CA LEU A 157 0.60 -11.50 4.50
C LEU A 157 1.77 -11.17 3.56
N ASP A 158 2.99 -11.06 4.08
CA ASP A 158 4.18 -10.83 3.27
C ASP A 158 4.53 -12.03 2.39
N ALA A 159 4.37 -13.26 2.91
CA ALA A 159 4.61 -14.48 2.16
C ALA A 159 3.56 -14.72 1.06
N LEU A 160 2.31 -14.30 1.28
CA LEU A 160 1.21 -14.44 0.32
C LEU A 160 1.38 -13.53 -0.92
N PRO A 161 0.92 -13.98 -2.11
CA PRO A 161 0.80 -13.11 -3.27
C PRO A 161 -0.07 -11.88 -2.98
N ALA A 162 0.31 -10.72 -3.51
CA ALA A 162 -0.39 -9.45 -3.25
C ALA A 162 -1.92 -9.55 -3.51
N GLY A 163 -2.32 -10.14 -4.64
CA GLY A 163 -3.73 -10.32 -5.02
C GLY A 163 -4.50 -11.39 -4.23
N ARG A 164 -3.89 -12.04 -3.23
CA ARG A 164 -4.55 -12.99 -2.33
C ARG A 164 -4.66 -12.48 -0.90
N ARG A 165 -4.05 -11.34 -0.57
CA ARG A 165 -4.00 -10.82 0.81
C ARG A 165 -5.37 -10.41 1.34
N LEU A 166 -6.20 -9.76 0.53
CA LEU A 166 -7.56 -9.40 0.93
C LEU A 166 -8.42 -10.65 1.18
N ALA A 167 -8.40 -11.62 0.27
CA ALA A 167 -9.10 -12.89 0.45
C ALA A 167 -8.60 -13.66 1.68
N ALA A 168 -7.28 -13.67 1.93
CA ALA A 168 -6.72 -14.29 3.12
C ALA A 168 -7.22 -13.62 4.40
N ALA A 169 -7.22 -12.28 4.47
CA ALA A 169 -7.74 -11.55 5.63
C ALA A 169 -9.25 -11.80 5.84
N ARG A 170 -10.01 -11.91 4.75
CA ARG A 170 -11.44 -12.28 4.78
C ARG A 170 -11.67 -13.65 5.41
N ARG A 171 -10.86 -14.65 5.04
CA ARG A 171 -11.03 -16.06 5.43
C ARG A 171 -10.32 -16.47 6.72
N LEU A 172 -9.38 -15.65 7.19
CA LEU A 172 -8.58 -15.89 8.39
C LEU A 172 -8.73 -14.70 9.35
N PRO A 173 -9.68 -14.73 10.30
CA PRO A 173 -9.97 -13.62 11.20
C PRO A 173 -8.77 -13.09 11.98
N GLY A 174 -7.79 -13.93 12.28
CA GLY A 174 -6.55 -13.56 12.95
C GLY A 174 -5.68 -12.58 12.16
N LEU A 175 -5.84 -12.49 10.84
CA LEU A 175 -5.09 -11.56 9.97
C LEU A 175 -5.74 -10.16 9.90
N ARG A 176 -7.02 -10.03 10.24
CA ARG A 176 -7.83 -8.82 9.99
C ARG A 176 -7.24 -7.55 10.63
N PRO A 177 -6.86 -7.54 11.93
CA PRO A 177 -6.33 -6.32 12.55
C PRO A 177 -5.03 -5.85 11.88
N HIS A 178 -4.11 -6.77 11.59
CA HIS A 178 -2.84 -6.43 10.96
C HIS A 178 -3.03 -5.96 9.51
N TYR A 179 -3.88 -6.64 8.72
CA TYR A 179 -4.23 -6.21 7.36
C TYR A 179 -4.83 -4.81 7.37
N ALA A 180 -5.75 -4.53 8.30
CA ALA A 180 -6.42 -3.24 8.42
C ALA A 180 -5.48 -2.11 8.78
N HIS A 181 -4.61 -2.32 9.76
CA HIS A 181 -3.60 -1.35 10.16
C HIS A 181 -2.63 -1.05 8.99
N ARG A 182 -2.17 -2.09 8.29
CA ARG A 182 -1.28 -1.95 7.14
C ARG A 182 -1.93 -1.17 6.00
N LEU A 183 -3.12 -1.55 5.58
CA LEU A 183 -3.87 -0.87 4.51
C LEU A 183 -4.14 0.60 4.89
N THR A 184 -4.58 0.84 6.13
CA THR A 184 -4.85 2.20 6.63
C THR A 184 -3.60 3.08 6.58
N ASN A 185 -2.45 2.54 6.99
CA ASN A 185 -1.19 3.26 6.96
C ASN A 185 -0.72 3.54 5.53
N GLU A 186 -0.80 2.54 4.63
CA GLU A 186 -0.43 2.69 3.21
C GLU A 186 -1.25 3.80 2.53
N VAL A 187 -2.58 3.81 2.71
CA VAL A 187 -3.47 4.81 2.14
C VAL A 187 -3.24 6.19 2.78
N SER A 188 -3.00 6.26 4.09
CA SER A 188 -2.71 7.51 4.79
C SER A 188 -1.39 8.13 4.31
N LEU A 189 -0.35 7.32 4.12
CA LEU A 189 0.93 7.75 3.56
C LEU A 189 0.79 8.22 2.10
N SER A 190 0.03 7.49 1.28
CA SER A 190 -0.25 7.86 -0.12
C SER A 190 -0.97 9.20 -0.20
N ASN A 191 -2.02 9.39 0.59
CA ASN A 191 -2.78 10.63 0.66
C ASN A 191 -1.94 11.82 1.17
N GLY A 192 -1.10 11.61 2.19
CA GLY A 192 -0.15 12.61 2.66
C GLY A 192 0.87 12.98 1.58
N ALA A 193 1.46 11.99 0.91
CA ALA A 193 2.44 12.20 -0.16
C ALA A 193 1.83 12.93 -1.37
N PHE A 194 0.59 12.62 -1.73
CA PHE A 194 -0.15 13.32 -2.79
C PHE A 194 -0.28 14.82 -2.48
N VAL A 195 -0.67 15.18 -1.26
CA VAL A 195 -0.78 16.59 -0.84
C VAL A 195 0.59 17.30 -0.83
N VAL A 196 1.66 16.61 -0.45
CA VAL A 196 3.03 17.14 -0.55
C VAL A 196 3.39 17.42 -2.01
N ALA A 197 3.02 16.53 -2.93
CA ALA A 197 3.31 16.66 -4.35
C ALA A 197 2.46 17.77 -5.02
N SER A 198 1.16 17.82 -4.74
CA SER A 198 0.23 18.81 -5.31
C SER A 198 0.39 20.21 -4.71
N GLY A 199 0.92 20.32 -3.50
CA GLY A 199 1.20 21.60 -2.84
C GLY A 199 2.40 22.38 -3.40
N LEU A 200 3.23 21.78 -4.28
CA LEU A 200 4.31 22.48 -4.96
C LEU A 200 3.75 23.38 -6.07
N PRO A 201 4.11 24.68 -6.13
CA PRO A 201 3.66 25.54 -7.21
C PRO A 201 4.42 25.19 -8.50
N SER A 202 3.95 24.19 -9.25
CA SER A 202 4.22 23.93 -10.67
C SER A 202 3.39 22.75 -11.19
N LEU A 203 2.65 23.00 -12.29
CA LEU A 203 2.18 22.07 -13.33
C LEU A 203 0.95 21.17 -13.04
N VAL A 204 -0.27 21.68 -13.31
CA VAL A 204 -1.13 21.22 -14.44
C VAL A 204 -2.12 22.36 -14.82
N PRO A 205 -1.78 23.27 -15.75
CA PRO A 205 -2.74 24.25 -16.29
C PRO A 205 -3.78 23.63 -17.24
N VAL A 206 -3.65 22.35 -17.58
CA VAL A 206 -4.36 21.71 -18.70
C VAL A 206 -5.80 21.31 -18.37
N LEU A 207 -6.18 21.17 -17.10
CA LEU A 207 -7.46 20.55 -16.73
C LEU A 207 -8.59 21.50 -16.29
N GLY A 208 -8.37 22.82 -16.20
CA GLY A 208 -9.46 23.79 -15.95
C GLY A 208 -10.25 23.62 -14.64
N ILE A 209 -9.81 22.76 -13.72
CA ILE A 209 -10.42 22.52 -12.40
C ILE A 209 -9.63 23.31 -11.34
N PRO A 210 -10.27 24.01 -10.40
CA PRO A 210 -9.58 24.56 -9.23
C PRO A 210 -8.86 23.43 -8.47
N ILE A 211 -7.54 23.57 -8.23
CA ILE A 211 -6.67 22.55 -7.63
C ILE A 211 -7.28 21.92 -6.35
N ALA A 212 -7.98 22.71 -5.54
CA ALA A 212 -8.64 22.25 -4.32
C ALA A 212 -9.76 21.21 -4.54
N ALA A 213 -10.47 21.26 -5.67
CA ALA A 213 -11.57 20.35 -5.98
C ALA A 213 -11.07 18.98 -6.46
N ALA A 214 -10.01 18.95 -7.28
CA ALA A 214 -9.39 17.71 -7.76
C ALA A 214 -8.73 16.92 -6.61
N ASP A 215 -8.01 17.61 -5.71
CA ASP A 215 -7.38 17.00 -4.54
C ASP A 215 -8.43 16.34 -3.62
N THR A 216 -9.58 16.99 -3.45
CA THR A 216 -10.67 16.50 -2.61
C THR A 216 -11.29 15.21 -3.17
N LEU A 217 -11.47 15.13 -4.49
CA LEU A 217 -12.03 13.95 -5.15
C LEU A 217 -11.11 12.73 -5.03
N VAL A 218 -9.81 12.91 -5.32
CA VAL A 218 -8.81 11.84 -5.26
C VAL A 218 -8.69 11.28 -3.84
N LEU A 219 -8.54 12.15 -2.84
CA LEU A 219 -8.40 11.73 -1.44
C LEU A 219 -9.65 10.99 -0.92
N THR A 220 -10.84 11.46 -1.31
CA THR A 220 -12.12 10.86 -0.90
C THR A 220 -12.31 9.47 -1.52
N LYS A 221 -11.87 9.27 -2.77
CA LYS A 221 -11.89 7.94 -3.39
C LYS A 221 -10.97 6.96 -2.69
N ASN A 222 -9.73 7.36 -2.41
CA ASN A 222 -8.77 6.49 -1.73
C ASN A 222 -9.31 6.04 -0.35
N GLN A 223 -9.92 6.97 0.40
CA GLN A 223 -10.59 6.66 1.67
C GLN A 223 -11.78 5.71 1.48
N ALA A 224 -12.64 5.95 0.48
CA ALA A 224 -13.81 5.10 0.21
C ALA A 224 -13.41 3.67 -0.20
N LEU A 225 -12.42 3.52 -1.09
CA LEU A 225 -11.91 2.21 -1.52
C LEU A 225 -11.21 1.49 -0.37
N MET A 226 -10.49 2.20 0.49
CA MET A 226 -9.91 1.65 1.72
C MET A 226 -11.00 1.07 2.64
N VAL A 227 -12.02 1.87 2.96
CA VAL A 227 -13.15 1.42 3.80
C VAL A 227 -13.86 0.23 3.18
N TYR A 228 -14.01 0.20 1.85
CA TYR A 228 -14.61 -0.95 1.16
C TYR A 228 -13.75 -2.21 1.28
N ARG A 229 -12.42 -2.11 1.08
CA ARG A 229 -11.50 -3.23 1.31
C ARG A 229 -11.55 -3.72 2.76
N LEU A 230 -11.61 -2.81 3.73
CA LEU A 230 -11.75 -3.16 5.15
C LEU A 230 -13.05 -3.93 5.41
N ALA A 231 -14.19 -3.47 4.89
CA ALA A 231 -15.45 -4.21 4.97
C ALA A 231 -15.28 -5.67 4.51
N LEU A 232 -14.72 -5.86 3.31
CA LEU A 232 -14.56 -7.19 2.74
C LEU A 232 -13.57 -8.05 3.51
N ALA A 233 -12.47 -7.46 4.01
CA ALA A 233 -11.51 -8.15 4.86
C ALA A 233 -12.13 -8.64 6.17
N PHE A 234 -13.11 -7.91 6.70
CA PHE A 234 -13.84 -8.29 7.91
C PHE A 234 -15.04 -9.22 7.64
N GLY A 235 -15.20 -9.68 6.40
CA GLY A 235 -16.23 -10.67 6.04
C GLY A 235 -17.55 -10.07 5.53
N ALA A 236 -17.71 -8.75 5.54
CA ALA A 236 -18.95 -8.10 5.07
C ALA A 236 -19.30 -8.53 3.62
N PRO A 237 -20.59 -8.66 3.28
CA PRO A 237 -20.99 -9.16 1.96
C PRO A 237 -20.51 -8.23 0.82
N PRO A 238 -20.15 -8.76 -0.36
CA PRO A 238 -19.68 -7.92 -1.49
C PRO A 238 -20.67 -6.83 -1.93
N GLU A 239 -21.98 -7.08 -1.78
CA GLU A 239 -23.10 -6.19 -2.11
C GLU A 239 -23.24 -5.02 -1.12
N PHE A 240 -22.44 -5.02 -0.05
CA PHE A 240 -22.43 -4.03 1.03
C PHE A 240 -22.11 -2.61 0.56
N GLN A 241 -21.72 -2.40 -0.70
CA GLN A 241 -21.59 -1.07 -1.31
C GLN A 241 -22.83 -0.20 -1.16
N LYS A 242 -24.02 -0.82 -1.23
CA LYS A 242 -25.29 -0.12 -1.03
C LYS A 242 -25.49 0.34 0.43
N ARG A 243 -24.83 -0.34 1.37
CA ARG A 243 -24.83 -0.07 2.82
C ARG A 243 -23.62 0.74 3.30
N MET A 244 -22.64 1.04 2.44
CA MET A 244 -21.58 2.02 2.76
C MET A 244 -22.17 3.40 3.11
N LEU A 245 -23.38 3.71 2.60
CA LEU A 245 -24.15 4.90 2.97
C LEU A 245 -24.72 4.85 4.40
N GLU A 246 -24.81 3.69 5.05
CA GLU A 246 -25.21 3.57 6.46
C GLU A 246 -24.03 3.95 7.40
N ILE A 247 -22.79 3.84 6.90
CA ILE A 247 -21.55 4.24 7.58
C ILE A 247 -21.14 5.69 7.22
N THR A 248 -22.02 6.40 6.51
CA THR A 248 -21.90 7.84 6.22
C THR A 248 -21.56 8.69 7.44
N PRO A 249 -21.94 8.38 8.69
CA PRO A 249 -21.49 9.17 9.84
C PRO A 249 -19.96 9.13 10.05
N VAL A 250 -19.32 7.96 9.85
CA VAL A 250 -17.86 7.78 9.99
C VAL A 250 -17.11 8.38 8.81
N ILE A 251 -17.65 8.21 7.59
CA ILE A 251 -17.12 8.83 6.37
C ILE A 251 -17.37 10.35 6.37
N GLY A 252 -18.49 10.80 6.93
CA GLY A 252 -18.90 12.20 7.07
C GLY A 252 -18.04 12.96 8.06
N ALA A 253 -17.58 12.30 9.13
CA ALA A 253 -16.53 12.85 10.00
C ALA A 253 -15.23 13.11 9.22
N ALA A 254 -14.85 12.23 8.27
CA ALA A 254 -13.67 12.42 7.42
C ALA A 254 -13.83 13.59 6.40
N VAL A 255 -15.06 13.87 5.95
CA VAL A 255 -15.39 15.06 5.15
C VAL A 255 -15.32 16.33 6.00
N MET A 256 -15.71 16.28 7.28
CA MET A 256 -15.69 17.41 8.21
C MET A 256 -14.27 17.93 8.52
N TRP A 257 -13.28 17.04 8.69
CA TRP A 257 -11.89 17.43 8.99
C TRP A 257 -11.19 18.23 7.87
N ARG A 258 -11.70 18.20 6.63
CA ARG A 258 -11.10 18.91 5.47
C ARG A 258 -11.47 20.40 5.39
N GLN A 259 -12.64 20.80 5.90
CA GLN A 259 -12.97 22.23 6.04
C GLN A 259 -12.02 22.93 7.02
N VAL A 260 -11.60 22.20 8.07
CA VAL A 260 -10.58 22.66 9.03
C VAL A 260 -9.20 22.78 8.37
N ALA A 261 -8.85 21.87 7.45
CA ALA A 261 -7.60 21.92 6.69
C ALA A 261 -7.49 23.17 5.79
N GLY A 262 -8.61 23.59 5.18
CA GLY A 262 -8.71 24.80 4.35
C GLY A 262 -8.47 26.09 5.14
N GLY A 263 -8.92 26.14 6.41
CA GLY A 263 -8.68 27.27 7.32
C GLY A 263 -7.24 27.34 7.86
N LEU A 264 -6.57 26.20 8.04
CA LEU A 264 -5.19 26.13 8.56
C LEU A 264 -4.12 26.63 7.56
N VAL A 265 -4.44 26.78 6.28
CA VAL A 265 -3.52 27.27 5.24
C VAL A 265 -3.19 28.76 5.42
N GLY A 266 -4.12 29.52 6.00
CA GLY A 266 -4.01 30.97 6.16
C GLY A 266 -3.44 31.43 7.50
N LEU A 267 -3.26 30.54 8.49
CA LEU A 267 -3.11 30.99 9.88
C LEU A 267 -1.68 31.05 10.41
N ILE A 268 -0.66 30.55 9.70
CA ILE A 268 0.73 30.62 10.19
C ILE A 268 1.72 30.95 9.04
N PRO A 269 2.17 32.21 8.92
CA PRO A 269 3.25 32.58 8.00
C PRO A 269 4.52 31.76 8.30
N GLY A 270 5.10 31.12 7.29
CA GLY A 270 6.37 30.38 7.40
C GLY A 270 6.31 28.84 7.50
N TYR A 271 5.12 28.22 7.63
CA TYR A 271 5.00 26.76 7.85
C TYR A 271 4.59 25.89 6.64
N GLY A 272 4.33 26.47 5.46
CA GLY A 272 4.21 25.73 4.19
C GLY A 272 3.13 24.63 4.13
N ILE A 273 3.31 23.63 3.26
CA ILE A 273 2.37 22.51 2.92
C ILE A 273 2.19 21.49 4.09
N VAL A 274 2.98 21.63 5.16
CA VAL A 274 3.07 20.68 6.28
C VAL A 274 1.74 20.48 7.03
N PRO A 275 0.97 21.53 7.39
CA PRO A 275 -0.32 21.36 8.06
C PRO A 275 -1.33 20.56 7.21
N LYS A 276 -1.39 20.80 5.89
CA LYS A 276 -2.28 20.05 4.99
C LYS A 276 -1.94 18.57 4.92
N THR A 277 -0.64 18.26 4.87
CA THR A 277 -0.14 16.87 4.84
C THR A 277 -0.53 16.11 6.11
N VAL A 278 -0.37 16.77 7.27
CA VAL A 278 -0.75 16.23 8.57
C VAL A 278 -2.24 15.94 8.62
N VAL A 279 -3.09 16.86 8.17
CA VAL A 279 -4.55 16.67 8.19
C VAL A 279 -4.99 15.56 7.23
N ALA A 280 -4.43 15.50 6.01
CA ALA A 280 -4.77 14.46 5.03
C ALA A 280 -4.39 13.04 5.51
N PHE A 281 -3.21 12.91 6.12
CA PHE A 281 -2.78 11.66 6.75
C PHE A 281 -3.69 11.31 7.93
N ALA A 282 -3.83 12.23 8.89
CA ALA A 282 -4.56 11.97 10.14
C ALA A 282 -6.02 11.62 9.89
N GLY A 283 -6.71 12.36 9.01
CA GLY A 283 -8.11 12.10 8.67
C GLY A 283 -8.29 10.72 8.02
N THR A 284 -7.37 10.31 7.15
CA THR A 284 -7.39 8.97 6.54
C THR A 284 -7.15 7.88 7.59
N TRP A 285 -6.19 8.09 8.48
CA TRP A 285 -5.84 7.13 9.52
C TRP A 285 -6.99 6.90 10.52
N ILE A 286 -7.61 7.98 11.00
CA ILE A 286 -8.79 7.92 11.88
C ILE A 286 -9.94 7.16 11.20
N THR A 287 -10.18 7.44 9.91
CA THR A 287 -11.22 6.77 9.12
C THR A 287 -10.98 5.26 9.05
N GLY A 288 -9.75 4.84 8.75
CA GLY A 288 -9.39 3.42 8.70
C GLY A 288 -9.54 2.73 10.05
N ARG A 289 -9.10 3.37 11.14
CA ARG A 289 -9.26 2.87 12.51
C ARG A 289 -10.72 2.74 12.95
N ALA A 290 -11.55 3.73 12.63
CA ALA A 290 -12.97 3.69 12.92
C ALA A 290 -13.66 2.58 12.12
N ALA A 291 -13.32 2.42 10.84
CA ALA A 291 -13.85 1.34 10.01
C ALA A 291 -13.44 -0.04 10.53
N GLU A 292 -12.17 -0.23 10.90
CA GLU A 292 -11.67 -1.48 11.49
C GLU A 292 -12.44 -1.86 12.76
N LEU A 293 -12.63 -0.90 13.68
CA LEU A 293 -13.39 -1.15 14.90
C LEU A 293 -14.85 -1.45 14.58
N TYR A 294 -15.48 -0.63 13.73
CA TYR A 294 -16.88 -0.80 13.33
C TYR A 294 -17.15 -2.17 12.69
N TYR A 295 -16.31 -2.64 11.77
CA TYR A 295 -16.51 -3.94 11.13
C TYR A 295 -16.05 -5.12 11.99
N GLY A 296 -15.26 -4.86 13.03
CA GLY A 296 -14.86 -5.87 14.00
C GLY A 296 -15.89 -6.10 15.11
N THR A 297 -16.57 -5.03 15.55
CA THR A 297 -17.42 -5.04 16.75
C THR A 297 -18.84 -4.52 16.53
N GLY A 298 -19.12 -3.90 15.39
CA GLY A 298 -20.39 -3.23 15.07
C GLY A 298 -20.56 -1.82 15.65
N LEU A 299 -19.64 -1.34 16.49
CA LEU A 299 -19.80 -0.10 17.24
C LEU A 299 -18.51 0.73 17.26
N VAL A 300 -18.66 2.06 17.25
CA VAL A 300 -17.57 3.01 17.46
C VAL A 300 -18.08 4.09 18.41
N SER A 301 -17.43 4.24 19.57
CA SER A 301 -17.80 5.26 20.56
C SER A 301 -17.12 6.60 20.27
N LYS A 302 -17.60 7.67 20.93
CA LYS A 302 -16.91 8.97 20.90
C LYS A 302 -15.52 8.91 21.53
N ASP A 303 -15.34 8.10 22.56
CA ASP A 303 -14.06 7.92 23.23
C ASP A 303 -13.05 7.19 22.33
N ASP A 304 -13.51 6.22 21.54
CA ASP A 304 -12.68 5.59 20.51
C ASP A 304 -12.18 6.60 19.47
N LEU A 305 -13.08 7.46 18.98
CA LEU A 305 -12.72 8.52 18.03
C LEU A 305 -11.74 9.54 18.61
N ARG A 306 -11.89 9.88 19.90
CA ARG A 306 -10.96 10.75 20.61
C ARG A 306 -9.57 10.11 20.72
N ARG A 307 -9.48 8.85 21.17
CA ARG A 307 -8.22 8.08 21.23
C ARG A 307 -7.56 8.02 19.87
N PHE A 308 -8.33 7.70 18.81
CA PHE A 308 -7.79 7.67 17.45
C PHE A 308 -7.29 9.04 17.00
N SER A 309 -7.96 10.13 17.37
CA SER A 309 -7.53 11.48 17.01
C SER A 309 -6.19 11.85 17.67
N GLU A 310 -6.03 11.54 18.95
CA GLU A 310 -4.79 11.77 19.71
C GLU A 310 -3.61 10.97 19.11
N GLU A 311 -3.86 9.69 18.78
CA GLU A 311 -2.89 8.83 18.09
C GLU A 311 -2.55 9.28 16.67
N ALA A 312 -3.55 9.80 15.93
CA ALA A 312 -3.37 10.24 14.56
C ALA A 312 -2.42 11.42 14.44
N VAL A 313 -2.47 12.37 15.39
CA VAL A 313 -1.62 13.57 15.39
C VAL A 313 -0.15 13.18 15.53
N SER A 314 0.19 12.28 16.45
CA SER A 314 1.58 11.85 16.66
C SER A 314 2.13 11.11 15.44
N ARG A 315 1.35 10.19 14.88
CA ARG A 315 1.69 9.46 13.64
C ARG A 315 1.84 10.39 12.45
N ALA A 316 0.91 11.32 12.26
CA ALA A 316 0.93 12.27 11.15
C ALA A 316 2.15 13.20 11.19
N ARG A 317 2.54 13.68 12.38
CA ARG A 317 3.76 14.49 12.56
C ARG A 317 5.02 13.69 12.22
N ALA A 318 5.12 12.45 12.69
CA ALA A 318 6.25 11.58 12.38
C ALA A 318 6.34 11.29 10.86
N ALA A 319 5.21 10.96 10.24
CA ALA A 319 5.13 10.71 8.80
C ALA A 319 5.49 11.96 7.98
N ALA A 320 4.95 13.13 8.33
CA ALA A 320 5.28 14.40 7.66
C ALA A 320 6.77 14.75 7.79
N GLY A 321 7.37 14.54 8.96
CA GLY A 321 8.80 14.72 9.18
C GLY A 321 9.65 13.82 8.27
N GLU A 322 9.28 12.55 8.15
CA GLU A 322 9.97 11.60 7.26
C GLU A 322 9.80 11.97 5.77
N MET A 323 8.58 12.34 5.35
CA MET A 323 8.33 12.81 3.98
C MET A 323 9.15 14.07 3.66
N ALA A 324 9.22 15.03 4.59
CA ALA A 324 10.02 16.24 4.43
C ALA A 324 11.53 15.92 4.32
N ARG A 325 12.04 14.99 5.14
CA ARG A 325 13.44 14.53 5.05
C ARG A 325 13.73 13.91 3.68
N ARG A 326 12.86 13.02 3.19
CA ARG A 326 13.00 12.38 1.87
C ARG A 326 12.94 13.39 0.73
N ALA A 327 12.04 14.37 0.81
CA ALA A 327 11.91 15.43 -0.19
C ALA A 327 13.17 16.32 -0.24
N ARG A 328 13.75 16.68 0.92
CA ARG A 328 15.03 17.41 0.99
C ARG A 328 16.18 16.59 0.39
N ALA A 329 16.32 15.33 0.80
CA ALA A 329 17.36 14.44 0.26
C ALA A 329 17.24 14.23 -1.26
N ALA A 330 16.01 14.16 -1.80
CA ALA A 330 15.77 14.11 -3.24
C ALA A 330 16.21 15.40 -3.95
N ARG A 331 15.87 16.59 -3.39
CA ARG A 331 16.29 17.89 -3.93
C ARG A 331 17.81 18.06 -3.92
N ASP A 332 18.49 17.63 -2.86
CA ASP A 332 19.94 17.73 -2.74
C ASP A 332 20.65 16.85 -3.78
N ARG A 333 20.13 15.63 -4.03
CA ARG A 333 20.62 14.76 -5.11
C ARG A 333 20.47 15.42 -6.48
N THR A 334 19.29 15.96 -6.79
CA THR A 334 19.02 16.65 -8.06
C THR A 334 19.90 17.88 -8.25
N THR A 335 20.14 18.65 -7.19
CA THR A 335 21.00 19.84 -7.20
C THR A 335 22.46 19.45 -7.43
N ARG A 336 22.93 18.38 -6.80
CA ARG A 336 24.29 17.84 -6.97
C ARG A 336 24.52 17.34 -8.40
N THR A 337 23.58 16.61 -8.99
CA THR A 337 23.65 16.18 -10.40
C THR A 337 23.62 17.37 -11.36
N ARG A 338 22.81 18.40 -11.09
CA ARG A 338 22.76 19.61 -11.93
C ARG A 338 24.07 20.41 -11.86
N ARG A 339 24.69 20.49 -10.68
CA ARG A 339 25.97 21.17 -10.46
C ARG A 339 27.15 20.39 -11.05
N ALA A 340 27.08 19.06 -11.09
CA ALA A 340 28.04 18.21 -11.79
C ALA A 340 27.94 18.40 -13.31
N GLY A 341 26.72 18.37 -13.87
CA GLY A 341 26.49 18.61 -15.30
C GLY A 341 26.87 20.02 -15.75
N SER A 342 26.68 21.05 -14.91
CA SER A 342 27.11 22.41 -15.23
C SER A 342 28.62 22.59 -15.20
N ARG A 343 29.34 21.89 -14.30
CA ARG A 343 30.81 21.86 -14.28
C ARG A 343 31.39 21.17 -15.51
N VAL A 344 30.78 20.07 -15.96
CA VAL A 344 31.18 19.38 -17.20
C VAL A 344 30.96 20.29 -18.42
N ARG A 345 29.79 20.95 -18.54
CA ARG A 345 29.54 21.93 -19.61
C ARG A 345 30.49 23.14 -19.57
N ALA A 346 30.84 23.62 -18.38
CA ALA A 346 31.79 24.72 -18.22
C ALA A 346 33.23 24.31 -18.58
N GLY A 347 33.61 23.06 -18.32
CA GLY A 347 34.88 22.47 -18.74
C GLY A 347 34.99 22.34 -20.26
N VAL A 348 33.94 21.82 -20.92
CA VAL A 348 33.87 21.70 -22.38
C VAL A 348 33.94 23.07 -23.06
N ARG A 349 33.30 24.11 -22.50
CA ARG A 349 33.32 25.47 -23.04
C ARG A 349 34.67 26.18 -22.89
N ARG A 350 35.53 25.74 -21.96
CA ARG A 350 36.93 26.23 -21.82
C ARG A 350 37.89 25.55 -22.80
N LEU A 351 37.54 24.37 -23.33
CA LEU A 351 38.36 23.61 -24.28
C LEU A 351 38.05 23.96 -25.75
N THR A 352 37.00 24.73 -26.03
CA THR A 352 36.72 25.27 -27.36
C THR A 352 37.33 26.66 -27.52
N PRO A 353 38.33 26.88 -28.41
CA PRO A 353 38.91 28.19 -28.63
C PRO A 353 37.90 29.09 -29.34
N ARG A 354 37.72 30.29 -28.81
CA ARG A 354 36.89 31.35 -29.39
C ARG A 354 37.57 31.85 -30.66
N ARG A 355 37.16 31.36 -31.85
CA ARG A 355 37.59 31.92 -33.14
C ARG A 355 37.18 33.40 -33.19
N GLY A 356 38.17 34.28 -33.12
CA GLY A 356 38.01 35.73 -33.13
C GLY A 356 37.52 36.23 -34.48
N LYS A 357 36.57 37.17 -34.46
CA LYS A 357 36.28 38.06 -35.58
C LYS A 357 37.46 39.03 -35.73
N LYS A 358 38.12 39.03 -36.89
CA LYS A 358 38.90 40.17 -37.38
C LYS A 358 38.13 40.83 -38.51
N ALA A 359 38.17 42.16 -38.50
CA ALA A 359 37.54 43.07 -39.44
C ALA A 359 38.11 42.92 -40.86
N ALA A 360 37.27 43.19 -41.87
CA ALA A 360 37.70 43.64 -43.19
C ALA A 360 36.72 44.73 -43.64
N GLU A 361 37.30 45.81 -44.15
CA GLU A 361 36.70 47.10 -44.47
C GLU A 361 35.73 47.06 -45.65
N HIS A 362 34.82 48.03 -45.67
CA HIS A 362 34.09 48.48 -46.85
C HIS A 362 35.05 49.30 -47.75
N PRO A 363 34.88 49.30 -49.09
CA PRO A 363 34.12 50.42 -49.67
C PRO A 363 33.26 50.06 -50.89
N ASP A 364 32.25 50.91 -51.11
CA ASP A 364 31.58 51.34 -52.36
C ASP A 364 31.41 50.38 -53.55
N ARG A 365 30.14 50.16 -53.94
CA ARG A 365 29.53 50.89 -55.08
C ARG A 365 28.03 50.55 -55.24
N ALA A 366 27.30 51.60 -55.60
CA ALA A 366 25.90 51.61 -55.96
C ALA A 366 25.63 51.09 -57.39
N ALA A 367 24.46 50.48 -57.59
CA ALA A 367 23.62 50.50 -58.80
C ALA A 367 22.27 49.83 -58.44
N GLU A 368 21.18 50.57 -58.21
CA GLU A 368 20.14 50.99 -59.19
C GLU A 368 19.18 49.86 -59.63
N TYR A 369 17.95 49.90 -59.05
CA TYR A 369 16.56 49.69 -59.55
C TYR A 369 16.25 48.78 -60.79
N PRO A 370 14.98 48.42 -61.07
CA PRO A 370 13.95 47.67 -60.33
C PRO A 370 13.30 46.54 -61.20
N ASP A 371 12.33 45.78 -60.66
CA ASP A 371 11.02 45.48 -61.28
C ASP A 371 10.38 44.18 -60.75
N SER A 372 9.06 44.26 -60.52
CA SER A 372 8.16 43.15 -60.20
C SER A 372 7.60 42.52 -61.50
N PRO A 373 6.59 41.62 -61.45
CA PRO A 373 6.55 40.18 -61.16
C PRO A 373 6.08 39.40 -62.44
N PRO A 374 5.63 38.10 -62.45
CA PRO A 374 4.31 37.70 -61.90
C PRO A 374 4.21 36.24 -61.37
N ALA A 375 3.05 35.95 -60.78
CA ALA A 375 2.63 34.68 -60.18
C ALA A 375 2.32 33.56 -61.20
N PRO A 376 2.36 32.27 -60.81
CA PRO A 376 1.80 31.18 -61.60
C PRO A 376 0.35 30.80 -61.19
N PRO A 377 -0.42 30.20 -62.12
CA PRO A 377 -1.88 30.18 -62.07
C PRO A 377 -2.47 28.96 -61.33
N HIS A 378 -3.70 29.14 -60.84
CA HIS A 378 -4.65 28.06 -60.56
C HIS A 378 -5.18 27.44 -61.85
N ARG A 379 -5.36 26.11 -61.85
CA ARG A 379 -6.37 25.25 -62.54
C ARG A 379 -5.96 23.79 -62.29
N ASP A 380 -6.82 22.82 -61.98
CA ASP A 380 -8.28 22.72 -61.88
C ASP A 380 -8.65 21.81 -60.69
#